data_AF-A0A958BY07-F1
#
_entry.id   AF-A0A958BY07-F1
#
_cell.length_a   1.000
_cell.length_b   1.000
_cell.length_c   1.000
_cell.angle_alpha   90.00
_cell.angle_beta   90.00
_cell.angle_gamma   90.00
#
_symmetry.space_group_name_H-M   'P 1'
#
loop_
_entity.id
_entity.type
_entity.pdbx_description
1 polymer ?
#
loop_
_entity_poly.entity_id
_entity_poly.type
_entity_poly.pdbx_seq_one_letter_code
_entity_poly.pdbx_strand_id
1 'polypeptide(L)'
;SSAEFYRMVSSLGGGDRSIYNLTPDQYLAYFNGNVEGAPPISSPITVKDEGNTAAAPTADVTAEMKDGSFVLPAEIKAGNHLWQISNTGQQIHHILITKLPEGVTVDDIIAWVNEEVPSGPPPFLNPDGSVTGSGYEALSPGQSAWTEIDLPVGQYTVFDLLPDMSAQPPVSHITEGMHQTLTVVAGD
;
A
#
# COMPACT_ATOMS: atom_id res chain seq x y z
N SER A 1 17.53 19.23 -13.72
CA SER A 1 17.27 17.95 -14.38
C SER A 1 16.02 17.38 -13.76
N SER A 2 14.93 17.27 -14.50
CA SER A 2 13.73 16.57 -14.03
C SER A 2 14.11 15.10 -13.89
N ALA A 3 14.14 14.58 -12.66
CA ALA A 3 14.10 13.13 -12.48
C ALA A 3 12.80 12.67 -13.14
N GLU A 4 12.90 11.95 -14.25
CA GLU A 4 11.76 11.21 -14.79
C GLU A 4 11.43 10.14 -13.74
N PHE A 5 10.49 10.47 -12.85
CA PHE A 5 9.94 9.49 -11.93
C PHE A 5 9.15 8.50 -12.77
N TYR A 6 9.66 7.28 -12.90
CA TYR A 6 8.89 6.17 -13.43
C TYR A 6 7.60 6.05 -12.61
N ARG A 7 6.46 5.86 -13.29
CA ARG A 7 5.24 5.45 -12.60
C ARG A 7 5.48 4.08 -11.97
N MET A 8 5.22 3.94 -10.68
CA MET A 8 5.49 2.69 -9.94
C MET A 8 4.21 1.87 -9.77
N VAL A 9 4.37 0.56 -9.91
CA VAL A 9 3.32 -0.43 -9.67
C VAL A 9 3.90 -1.67 -9.00
N SER A 10 3.23 -2.13 -7.95
CA SER A 10 3.76 -3.17 -7.06
C SER A 10 2.66 -3.70 -6.12
N SER A 11 2.74 -4.96 -5.70
CA SER A 11 1.80 -5.59 -4.76
C SER A 11 2.54 -6.13 -3.55
N LEU A 12 1.98 -5.95 -2.35
CA LEU A 12 2.41 -6.68 -1.16
C LEU A 12 1.84 -8.09 -1.21
N GLY A 13 2.65 -9.09 -0.83
CA GLY A 13 2.23 -10.48 -0.82
C GLY A 13 0.90 -10.69 -0.07
N GLY A 14 0.05 -11.56 -0.61
CA GLY A 14 -1.24 -11.95 -0.02
C GLY A 14 -2.34 -12.23 -1.04
N GLY A 15 -2.28 -11.61 -2.23
CA GLY A 15 -3.19 -11.88 -3.33
C GLY A 15 -2.55 -12.69 -4.45
N ASP A 16 -3.26 -13.69 -4.99
CA ASP A 16 -2.81 -14.48 -6.15
C ASP A 16 -2.80 -13.65 -7.45
N ARG A 17 -3.36 -12.43 -7.43
CA ARG A 17 -3.58 -11.60 -8.62
C ARG A 17 -3.67 -10.11 -8.29
N SER A 18 -2.93 -9.31 -9.06
CA SER A 18 -3.15 -7.87 -9.18
C SER A 18 -3.44 -7.48 -10.64
N ILE A 19 -4.37 -6.56 -10.85
CA ILE A 19 -4.76 -6.03 -12.16
C ILE A 19 -4.49 -4.53 -12.14
N TYR A 20 -3.80 -4.04 -13.15
CA TYR A 20 -3.40 -2.64 -13.23
C TYR A 20 -4.08 -1.97 -14.42
N ASN A 21 -4.64 -0.78 -14.23
CA ASN A 21 -5.12 0.04 -15.35
C ASN A 21 -4.07 1.08 -15.71
N LEU A 22 -3.13 0.69 -16.56
CA LEU A 22 -2.00 1.55 -16.95
C LEU A 22 -2.37 2.39 -18.17
N THR A 23 -2.08 3.69 -18.10
CA THR A 23 -2.12 4.56 -19.28
C THR A 23 -0.84 4.40 -20.10
N PRO A 24 -0.84 4.69 -21.42
CA PRO A 24 0.37 4.65 -22.24
C PRO A 24 1.48 5.53 -21.64
N ASP A 25 2.56 4.90 -21.17
CA ASP A 25 3.69 5.55 -20.50
C ASP A 25 4.82 4.52 -20.21
N GLN A 26 5.90 4.98 -19.60
CA GLN A 26 6.93 4.14 -18.99
C GLN A 26 6.69 3.95 -17.49
N TYR A 27 6.72 2.70 -17.05
CA TYR A 27 6.54 2.27 -15.67
C TYR A 27 7.74 1.47 -15.20
N LEU A 28 7.95 1.44 -13.88
CA LEU A 28 8.81 0.49 -13.22
C LEU A 28 7.93 -0.45 -12.41
N ALA A 29 7.86 -1.72 -12.80
CA ALA A 29 7.35 -2.75 -11.91
C ALA A 29 8.41 -3.01 -10.85
N TYR A 30 8.02 -2.90 -9.59
CA TYR A 30 8.91 -3.05 -8.44
C TYR A 30 8.38 -4.16 -7.53
N PHE A 31 9.25 -5.01 -7.04
CA PHE A 31 8.89 -6.06 -6.10
C PHE A 31 9.95 -6.08 -5.01
N ASN A 32 9.55 -5.66 -3.81
CA ASN A 32 10.36 -5.89 -2.63
C ASN A 32 10.13 -7.35 -2.22
N GLY A 33 11.10 -8.23 -2.47
CA GLY A 33 10.95 -9.65 -2.16
C GLY A 33 10.73 -9.87 -0.66
N ASN A 34 9.86 -10.79 -0.28
CA ASN A 34 9.63 -11.20 1.13
C ASN A 34 10.79 -12.04 1.71
N VAL A 35 12.01 -11.91 1.18
CA VAL A 35 13.19 -12.67 1.60
C VAL A 35 14.22 -11.70 2.13
N GLU A 36 14.50 -11.80 3.42
CA GLU A 36 15.52 -11.00 4.11
C GLU A 36 16.86 -11.08 3.36
N GLY A 37 17.40 -9.93 2.95
CA GLY A 37 18.67 -9.82 2.23
C GLY A 37 18.61 -10.06 0.72
N ALA A 38 17.45 -10.40 0.14
CA ALA A 38 17.30 -10.43 -1.31
C ALA A 38 17.19 -9.00 -1.88
N PRO A 39 17.89 -8.65 -2.96
CA PRO A 39 17.72 -7.35 -3.60
C PRO A 39 16.29 -7.23 -4.17
N PRO A 40 15.71 -6.03 -4.17
CA PRO A 40 14.43 -5.81 -4.84
C PRO A 40 14.53 -6.16 -6.32
N ILE A 41 13.47 -6.74 -6.87
CA ILE A 41 13.37 -7.06 -8.29
C ILE A 41 12.62 -5.93 -8.96
N SER A 42 13.19 -5.35 -10.01
CA SER A 42 12.53 -4.32 -10.81
C SER A 42 12.63 -4.58 -12.30
N SER A 43 11.57 -4.28 -13.05
CA SER A 43 11.56 -4.40 -14.51
C SER A 43 10.84 -3.22 -15.15
N PRO A 44 11.41 -2.58 -16.19
CA PRO A 44 10.73 -1.51 -16.91
C PRO A 44 9.58 -2.09 -17.73
N ILE A 45 8.42 -1.43 -17.70
CA ILE A 45 7.26 -1.74 -18.53
C ILE A 45 6.98 -0.54 -19.41
N THR A 46 6.90 -0.75 -20.73
CA THR A 46 6.39 0.26 -21.67
C THR A 46 4.97 -0.11 -22.04
N VAL A 47 4.02 0.73 -21.68
CA VAL A 47 2.61 0.59 -22.08
C VAL A 47 2.40 1.42 -23.33
N LYS A 48 1.95 0.79 -24.40
CA LYS A 48 1.62 1.47 -25.66
C LYS A 48 0.12 1.73 -25.72
N ASP A 49 -0.25 2.79 -26.44
CA ASP A 49 -1.65 3.04 -26.76
C ASP A 49 -2.13 2.09 -27.85
N GLU A 50 -2.68 0.95 -27.44
CA GLU A 50 -3.27 -0.04 -28.34
C GLU A 50 -4.80 -0.10 -28.20
N GLY A 51 -5.41 0.87 -27.52
CA GLY A 51 -6.86 0.93 -27.31
C GLY A 51 -7.38 -0.16 -26.37
N ASN A 52 -7.01 -0.09 -25.09
CA ASN A 52 -7.56 -0.98 -24.07
C ASN A 52 -9.09 -0.78 -23.96
N THR A 53 -9.85 -1.79 -24.36
CA THR A 53 -11.32 -1.81 -24.29
C THR A 53 -11.83 -2.74 -23.18
N ALA A 54 -10.94 -3.37 -22.42
CA ALA A 54 -11.35 -4.21 -21.30
C ALA A 54 -12.01 -3.35 -20.22
N ALA A 55 -13.20 -3.77 -19.79
CA ALA A 55 -13.85 -3.14 -18.64
C ALA A 55 -13.02 -3.41 -17.38
N ALA A 56 -12.93 -2.41 -16.50
CA ALA A 56 -12.35 -2.60 -15.18
C ALA A 56 -13.13 -3.67 -14.39
N PRO A 57 -12.45 -4.49 -13.57
CA PRO A 57 -13.13 -5.41 -12.67
C PRO A 57 -14.09 -4.65 -11.73
N THR A 58 -15.20 -5.29 -11.38
CA THR A 58 -16.06 -4.81 -10.28
C THR A 58 -15.41 -5.21 -8.97
N ALA A 59 -15.10 -4.23 -8.11
CA ALA A 59 -14.49 -4.45 -6.82
C ALA A 59 -15.53 -4.68 -5.72
N ASP A 60 -15.18 -5.49 -4.73
CA ASP A 60 -15.97 -5.71 -3.51
C ASP A 60 -15.73 -4.58 -2.50
N VAL A 61 -14.50 -4.06 -2.45
CA VAL A 61 -14.08 -2.96 -1.56
C VAL A 61 -13.36 -1.88 -2.37
N THR A 62 -13.62 -0.62 -2.07
CA THR A 62 -12.91 0.52 -2.65
C THR A 62 -12.09 1.23 -1.59
N ALA A 63 -10.82 1.50 -1.87
CA ALA A 63 -9.95 2.32 -1.05
C ALA A 63 -9.30 3.42 -1.89
N GLU A 64 -9.47 4.66 -1.46
CA GLU A 64 -8.93 5.83 -2.13
C GLU A 64 -7.85 6.47 -1.24
N MET A 65 -6.64 6.60 -1.76
CA MET A 65 -5.53 7.32 -1.14
C MET A 65 -5.57 8.77 -1.63
N LYS A 66 -5.68 9.71 -0.69
CA LYS A 66 -5.57 11.16 -0.89
C LYS A 66 -4.39 11.67 -0.09
N ASP A 67 -3.88 12.84 -0.46
CA ASP A 67 -2.82 13.48 0.31
C ASP A 67 -3.27 13.62 1.78
N GLY A 68 -2.56 12.92 2.67
CA GLY A 68 -2.79 12.91 4.12
C GLY A 68 -3.97 12.06 4.62
N SER A 69 -4.69 11.30 3.79
CA SER A 69 -5.82 10.48 4.28
C SER A 69 -6.18 9.31 3.38
N PHE A 70 -6.91 8.35 3.97
CA PHE A 70 -7.53 7.26 3.24
C PHE A 70 -9.06 7.37 3.29
N VAL A 71 -9.74 7.11 2.19
CA VAL A 71 -11.19 6.96 2.11
C VAL A 71 -11.52 5.52 1.77
N LEU A 72 -11.95 4.77 2.79
CA LEU A 72 -12.42 3.39 2.68
C LEU A 72 -13.51 3.12 3.75
N PRO A 73 -14.27 2.02 3.65
CA PRO A 73 -15.21 1.65 4.69
C PRO A 73 -14.53 1.50 6.06
N ALA A 74 -15.18 1.96 7.12
CA ALA A 74 -14.69 1.74 8.50
C ALA A 74 -14.83 0.27 8.94
N GLU A 75 -15.73 -0.47 8.28
CA GLU A 75 -16.02 -1.88 8.56
C GLU A 75 -16.21 -2.65 7.25
N ILE A 76 -15.65 -3.86 7.17
CA ILE A 76 -15.88 -4.84 6.10
C ILE A 76 -16.08 -6.25 6.69
N LYS A 77 -16.60 -7.18 5.88
CA LYS A 77 -16.65 -8.61 6.24
C LYS A 77 -15.29 -9.28 6.04
N ALA A 78 -15.00 -10.30 6.82
CA ALA A 78 -13.81 -11.13 6.66
C ALA A 78 -13.83 -11.94 5.35
N GLY A 79 -12.64 -12.30 4.89
CA GLY A 79 -12.43 -13.13 3.70
C GLY A 79 -11.67 -12.41 2.58
N ASN A 80 -11.54 -13.11 1.44
CA ASN A 80 -10.90 -12.59 0.25
C ASN A 80 -11.85 -11.67 -0.52
N HIS A 81 -11.44 -10.42 -0.67
CA HIS A 81 -12.16 -9.39 -1.44
C HIS A 81 -11.27 -8.88 -2.57
N LEU A 82 -11.88 -8.55 -3.71
CA LEU A 82 -11.21 -7.77 -4.72
C LEU A 82 -11.29 -6.29 -4.36
N TRP A 83 -10.15 -5.70 -4.01
CA TRP A 83 -10.07 -4.27 -3.68
C TRP A 83 -9.72 -3.47 -4.92
N GLN A 84 -10.44 -2.37 -5.16
CA GLN A 84 -9.95 -1.29 -6.02
C GLN A 84 -9.23 -0.26 -5.14
N ILE A 85 -7.93 -0.09 -5.40
CA ILE A 85 -7.08 0.88 -4.71
C ILE A 85 -6.72 1.97 -5.72
N SER A 86 -7.05 3.21 -5.40
CA SER A 86 -6.81 4.37 -6.28
C SER A 86 -6.03 5.45 -5.57
N ASN A 87 -5.03 6.02 -6.26
CA ASN A 87 -4.37 7.24 -5.80
C ASN A 87 -5.00 8.45 -6.48
N THR A 88 -5.68 9.28 -5.70
CA THR A 88 -6.33 10.53 -6.15
C THR A 88 -5.65 11.77 -5.60
N GLY A 89 -4.60 11.59 -4.80
CA GLY A 89 -3.69 12.64 -4.34
C GLY A 89 -2.69 13.05 -5.42
N GLN A 90 -1.81 13.97 -5.04
CA GLN A 90 -0.70 14.45 -5.85
C GLN A 90 0.63 13.78 -5.48
N GLN A 91 0.70 13.12 -4.33
CA GLN A 91 1.88 12.38 -3.88
C GLN A 91 1.80 10.90 -4.26
N ILE A 92 2.94 10.20 -4.28
CA ILE A 92 2.95 8.74 -4.36
C ILE A 92 2.50 8.22 -3.00
N HIS A 93 1.54 7.30 -2.99
CA HIS A 93 1.02 6.70 -1.78
C HIS A 93 1.13 5.18 -1.85
N HIS A 94 1.26 4.56 -0.69
CA HIS A 94 0.99 3.14 -0.51
C HIS A 94 -0.09 2.96 0.55
N ILE A 95 -0.60 1.74 0.69
CA ILE A 95 -1.57 1.39 1.73
C ILE A 95 -1.15 0.09 2.39
N LEU A 96 -0.74 0.16 3.65
CA LEU A 96 -0.49 -1.00 4.50
C LEU A 96 -1.73 -1.24 5.36
N ILE A 97 -2.21 -2.48 5.42
CA ILE A 97 -3.36 -2.89 6.23
C ILE A 97 -2.89 -4.02 7.16
N THR A 98 -2.54 -3.66 8.39
CA THR A 98 -1.88 -4.60 9.32
C THR A 98 -2.65 -4.73 10.62
N LYS A 99 -2.86 -5.96 11.06
CA LYS A 99 -3.21 -6.27 12.45
C LYS A 99 -1.92 -6.19 13.26
N LEU A 100 -1.81 -5.15 14.08
CA LEU A 100 -0.60 -4.93 14.88
C LEU A 100 -0.38 -6.05 15.90
N PRO A 101 0.88 -6.43 16.19
CA PRO A 101 1.20 -7.33 17.29
C PRO A 101 0.66 -6.82 18.63
N GLU A 102 0.47 -7.73 19.58
CA GLU A 102 -0.06 -7.38 20.90
C GLU A 102 0.82 -6.32 21.59
N GLY A 103 0.19 -5.24 22.04
CA GLY A 103 0.86 -4.13 22.71
C GLY A 103 1.53 -3.10 21.79
N VAL A 104 1.57 -3.33 20.47
CA VAL A 104 2.11 -2.38 19.49
C VAL A 104 1.06 -1.33 19.13
N THR A 105 1.50 -0.07 19.09
CA THR A 105 0.67 1.10 18.78
C THR A 105 1.12 1.78 17.49
N VAL A 106 0.29 2.68 16.95
CA VAL A 106 0.66 3.54 15.82
C VAL A 106 1.84 4.45 16.20
N ASP A 107 1.89 4.92 17.45
CA ASP A 107 2.99 5.76 17.93
C ASP A 107 4.34 5.01 17.91
N ASP A 108 4.35 3.69 18.15
CA ASP A 108 5.57 2.89 18.00
C ASP A 108 6.06 2.84 16.55
N ILE A 109 5.12 2.79 15.58
CA ILE A 109 5.44 2.83 14.15
C ILE A 109 5.98 4.22 13.77
N ILE A 110 5.33 5.28 14.25
CA ILE A 110 5.76 6.68 14.03
C ILE A 110 7.14 6.91 14.64
N ALA A 111 7.41 6.40 15.83
CA ALA A 111 8.72 6.50 16.45
C ALA A 111 9.78 5.79 15.61
N TRP A 112 9.51 4.54 15.20
CA TRP A 112 10.43 3.74 14.40
C TRP A 112 10.77 4.36 13.03
N VAL A 113 9.77 4.86 12.29
CA VAL A 113 9.99 5.42 10.95
C VAL A 113 10.74 6.77 10.99
N ASN A 114 10.70 7.47 12.12
CA ASN A 114 11.37 8.76 12.30
C ASN A 114 12.78 8.63 12.88
N GLU A 115 13.28 7.42 13.15
CA GLU A 115 14.68 7.20 13.48
C GLU A 115 15.56 7.47 12.24
N GLU A 116 16.69 8.19 12.41
CA GLU A 116 17.65 8.42 11.31
C GLU A 116 18.14 7.11 10.69
N VAL A 117 18.31 6.09 11.54
CA VAL A 117 18.59 4.71 11.16
C VAL A 117 17.72 3.83 12.05
N PRO A 118 16.61 3.26 11.52
CA PRO A 118 15.72 2.43 12.30
C PRO A 118 16.44 1.24 12.95
N SER A 119 16.25 1.09 14.24
CA SER A 119 16.81 0.00 15.04
C SER A 119 15.85 -1.19 15.10
N GLY A 120 16.34 -2.38 14.76
CA GLY A 120 15.55 -3.60 14.78
C GLY A 120 14.50 -3.71 13.66
N PRO A 121 13.71 -4.79 13.65
CA PRO A 121 12.66 -5.00 12.67
C PRO A 121 11.53 -3.97 12.83
N PRO A 122 10.77 -3.65 11.77
CA PRO A 122 9.60 -2.81 11.88
C PRO A 122 8.61 -3.34 12.95
N PRO A 123 8.05 -2.47 13.81
CA PRO A 123 7.24 -2.90 14.96
C PRO A 123 5.91 -3.54 14.55
N PHE A 124 5.47 -3.33 13.32
CA PHE A 124 4.26 -3.95 12.77
C PHE A 124 4.48 -5.38 12.25
N LEU A 125 5.70 -5.93 12.35
CA LEU A 125 5.97 -7.34 12.07
C LEU A 125 5.73 -8.21 13.30
N ASN A 126 5.26 -9.44 13.06
CA ASN A 126 5.20 -10.49 14.06
C ASN A 126 6.62 -10.92 14.50
N PRO A 127 6.78 -11.60 15.66
CA PRO A 127 8.08 -12.07 16.13
C PRO A 127 8.83 -13.01 15.17
N ASP A 128 8.12 -13.67 14.25
CA ASP A 128 8.68 -14.54 13.22
C ASP A 128 9.03 -13.78 11.91
N GLY A 129 8.90 -12.45 11.90
CA GLY A 129 9.15 -11.59 10.74
C GLY A 129 7.99 -11.52 9.74
N SER A 130 6.90 -12.26 9.95
CA SER A 130 5.72 -12.18 9.10
C SER A 130 4.89 -10.92 9.38
N VAL A 131 4.04 -10.53 8.43
CA VAL A 131 3.04 -9.48 8.63
C VAL A 131 1.66 -10.14 8.73
N THR A 132 0.85 -9.77 9.73
CA THR A 132 -0.57 -10.16 9.77
C THR A 132 -1.37 -9.09 9.05
N GLY A 133 -1.45 -9.16 7.73
CA GLY A 133 -2.05 -8.10 6.95
C GLY A 133 -1.81 -8.24 5.47
N SER A 134 -2.19 -7.21 4.75
CA SER A 134 -1.93 -7.08 3.33
C SER A 134 -1.85 -5.60 2.99
N GLY A 135 -2.00 -5.26 1.73
CA GLY A 135 -1.95 -3.88 1.29
C GLY A 135 -1.57 -3.81 -0.18
N TYR A 136 -1.18 -2.61 -0.55
CA TYR A 136 -0.70 -2.34 -1.88
C TYR A 136 0.42 -1.33 -1.78
N GLU A 137 1.50 -1.59 -2.52
CA GLU A 137 2.71 -0.79 -2.50
C GLU A 137 2.50 0.58 -3.19
N ALA A 138 3.59 1.27 -3.52
CA ALA A 138 3.58 2.56 -4.18
C ALA A 138 2.68 2.60 -5.44
N LEU A 139 1.74 3.54 -5.44
CA LEU A 139 0.87 3.88 -6.57
C LEU A 139 1.05 5.35 -6.91
N SER A 140 1.40 5.65 -8.16
CA SER A 140 1.56 7.04 -8.62
C SER A 140 0.22 7.79 -8.73
N PRO A 141 0.22 9.14 -8.70
CA PRO A 141 -0.98 9.95 -8.88
C PRO A 141 -1.82 9.57 -10.10
N GLY A 142 -3.14 9.47 -9.89
CA GLY A 142 -4.12 9.15 -10.92
C GLY A 142 -4.12 7.68 -11.37
N GLN A 143 -3.34 6.80 -10.72
CA GLN A 143 -3.34 5.37 -11.02
C GLN A 143 -4.35 4.62 -10.15
N SER A 144 -4.76 3.45 -10.64
CA SER A 144 -5.58 2.51 -9.89
C SER A 144 -5.12 1.09 -10.14
N ALA A 145 -5.28 0.26 -9.13
CA ALA A 145 -5.03 -1.16 -9.20
C ALA A 145 -6.14 -1.92 -8.50
N TRP A 146 -6.31 -3.17 -8.92
CA TRP A 146 -7.17 -4.12 -8.27
C TRP A 146 -6.32 -5.23 -7.69
N THR A 147 -6.52 -5.57 -6.44
CA THR A 147 -5.78 -6.65 -5.78
C THR A 147 -6.68 -7.44 -4.87
N GLU A 148 -6.47 -8.76 -4.84
CA GLU A 148 -7.12 -9.62 -3.88
C GLU A 148 -6.46 -9.44 -2.51
N ILE A 149 -7.27 -9.19 -1.49
CA ILE A 149 -6.83 -9.03 -0.11
C ILE A 149 -7.75 -9.88 0.78
N ASP A 150 -7.17 -10.91 1.40
CA ASP A 150 -7.83 -11.77 2.38
C ASP A 150 -7.52 -11.29 3.80
N LEU A 151 -8.56 -10.81 4.48
CA LEU A 151 -8.45 -10.36 5.87
C LEU A 151 -9.34 -11.21 6.78
N PRO A 152 -8.75 -11.93 7.74
CA PRO A 152 -9.48 -12.53 8.85
C PRO A 152 -10.19 -11.49 9.73
N VAL A 153 -11.13 -11.94 10.57
CA VAL A 153 -11.78 -11.09 11.57
C VAL A 153 -10.75 -10.41 12.48
N GLY A 154 -10.90 -9.11 12.69
CA GLY A 154 -10.00 -8.36 13.53
C GLY A 154 -10.08 -6.84 13.39
N GLN A 155 -9.32 -6.16 14.23
CA GLN A 155 -9.02 -4.75 14.07
C GLN A 155 -7.67 -4.60 13.37
N TYR A 156 -7.64 -3.75 12.35
CA TYR A 156 -6.47 -3.48 11.52
C TYR A 156 -6.15 -1.99 11.57
N THR A 157 -4.86 -1.67 11.50
CA THR A 157 -4.34 -0.34 11.25
C THR A 157 -4.04 -0.21 9.78
N VAL A 158 -4.63 0.80 9.14
CA VAL A 158 -4.33 1.23 7.78
C VAL A 158 -3.37 2.42 7.85
N PHE A 159 -2.24 2.40 7.16
CA PHE A 159 -1.24 3.47 7.25
C PHE A 159 -0.34 3.60 6.00
N ASP A 160 0.22 4.79 5.81
CA ASP A 160 1.22 5.08 4.76
C ASP A 160 2.57 5.46 5.40
N LEU A 161 3.67 4.84 4.96
CA LEU A 161 5.02 5.07 5.47
C LEU A 161 5.89 5.85 4.48
N LEU A 162 5.40 6.08 3.26
CA LEU A 162 6.16 6.83 2.28
C LEU A 162 6.39 8.27 2.79
N PRO A 163 7.57 8.83 2.50
CA PRO A 163 7.86 10.20 2.86
C PRO A 163 7.13 11.19 1.94
N ASP A 164 6.56 12.24 2.54
CA ASP A 164 6.29 13.49 1.86
C ASP A 164 7.62 14.11 1.43
N MET A 165 7.90 14.00 0.12
CA MET A 165 9.12 14.52 -0.49
C MET A 165 9.06 16.03 -0.75
N SER A 166 7.90 16.67 -0.56
CA SER A 166 7.71 18.12 -0.63
C SER A 166 8.10 18.81 0.68
N ALA A 167 8.02 18.10 1.81
CA ALA A 167 8.50 18.57 3.11
C ALA A 167 10.04 18.69 3.16
N GLN A 168 10.56 19.59 4.02
CA GLN A 168 12.00 19.81 4.21
C GLN A 168 12.33 19.91 5.72
N PRO A 169 12.94 18.88 6.34
CA PRO A 169 13.27 17.56 5.76
C PRO A 169 12.00 16.76 5.39
N PRO A 170 12.11 15.68 4.57
CA PRO A 170 10.99 14.79 4.32
C PRO A 170 10.40 14.22 5.60
N VAL A 171 9.08 14.06 5.65
CA VAL A 171 8.33 13.54 6.80
C VAL A 171 7.48 12.37 6.33
N SER A 172 7.38 11.29 7.09
CA SER A 172 6.54 10.15 6.70
C SER A 172 5.05 10.49 6.78
N HIS A 173 4.24 10.03 5.82
CA HIS A 173 2.80 10.29 5.79
C HIS A 173 2.09 9.83 7.08
N ILE A 174 2.51 8.71 7.69
CA ILE A 174 1.98 8.26 8.99
C ILE A 174 2.21 9.30 10.09
N THR A 175 3.36 9.99 10.09
CA THR A 175 3.67 11.06 11.06
C THR A 175 2.78 12.28 10.83
N GLU A 176 2.37 12.50 9.58
CA GLU A 176 1.40 13.55 9.21
C GLU A 176 -0.05 13.14 9.48
N GLY A 177 -0.28 11.93 10.03
CA GLY A 177 -1.59 11.43 10.44
C GLY A 177 -2.29 10.57 9.38
N MET A 178 -1.59 10.14 8.33
CA MET A 178 -2.14 9.24 7.30
C MET A 178 -2.20 7.80 7.84
N HIS A 179 -3.07 7.60 8.83
CA HIS A 179 -3.40 6.31 9.41
C HIS A 179 -4.85 6.29 9.90
N GLN A 180 -5.51 5.14 9.82
CA GLN A 180 -6.83 4.94 10.42
C GLN A 180 -7.09 3.47 10.78
N THR A 181 -8.17 3.22 11.51
CA THR A 181 -8.60 1.87 11.86
C THR A 181 -9.56 1.32 10.82
N LEU A 182 -9.39 0.04 10.48
CA LEU A 182 -10.36 -0.78 9.75
C LEU A 182 -10.83 -1.92 10.65
N THR A 183 -12.15 -2.10 10.75
CA THR A 183 -12.74 -3.25 11.45
C THR A 183 -13.14 -4.33 10.44
N VAL A 184 -12.70 -5.56 10.67
CA VAL A 184 -13.09 -6.73 9.88
C VAL A 184 -13.96 -7.61 10.77
N VAL A 185 -15.24 -7.74 10.42
CA VAL A 185 -16.24 -8.53 11.14
C VAL A 185 -16.45 -9.89 10.48
N ALA A 186 -17.11 -10.81 11.18
CA ALA A 186 -17.44 -12.11 10.60
C ALA A 186 -18.28 -11.94 9.31
N GLY A 187 -18.03 -12.80 8.32
CA GLY A 187 -18.95 -13.00 7.21
C GLY A 187 -20.27 -13.60 7.69
N ASP A 188 -21.32 -13.48 6.87
CA ASP A 188 -22.61 -14.14 7.13
C ASP A 188 -22.50 -15.67 6.99
#